data_AF-A0A3C0BVK0-F1
#
_entry.id   AF-A0A3C0BVK0-F1
#
_cell.length_a   1.000
_cell.length_b   1.000
_cell.length_c   1.000
_cell.angle_alpha   90.00
_cell.angle_beta   90.00
_cell.angle_gamma   90.00
#
_symmetry.space_group_name_H-M   'P 1'
#
loop_
_entity.id
_entity.type
_entity.pdbx_description
1 polymer ?
#
loop_
_entity_poly.entity_id
_entity_poly.type
_entity_poly.pdbx_seq_one_letter_code
_entity_poly.pdbx_strand_id
1 'polypeptide(L)'
;MRRMKPQGRILFAFTAVILCESSAQAETDYAGIARQALGEVIRPGYSALAETTGSLSTEVQDLCQQPSSAALKDAKDAFAASVGAWSKVEILRFGPVTQNQRYERLFYWPD
;
A
#
# COMPACT_ATOMS: atom_id res chain seq x y z
N MET A 1 84.33 2.23 -12.28
CA MET A 1 83.80 1.18 -11.38
C MET A 1 82.79 1.80 -10.41
N ARG A 2 81.48 1.67 -10.68
CA ARG A 2 80.40 1.96 -9.73
C ARG A 2 79.59 0.67 -9.58
N ARG A 3 79.58 0.09 -8.38
CA ARG A 3 78.82 -1.13 -8.08
C ARG A 3 77.31 -0.82 -8.10
N MET A 4 76.57 -1.50 -8.97
CA MET A 4 75.10 -1.56 -8.95
C MET A 4 74.64 -2.32 -7.69
N LYS A 5 73.74 -1.72 -6.91
CA LYS A 5 72.98 -2.41 -5.86
C LYS A 5 71.70 -3.00 -6.49
N PRO A 6 71.34 -4.27 -6.19
CA PRO A 6 70.04 -4.80 -6.51
C PRO A 6 69.08 -4.44 -5.37
N GLN A 7 67.96 -3.80 -5.67
CA GLN A 7 66.81 -3.70 -4.76
C GLN A 7 65.57 -4.16 -5.52
N GLY A 8 65.57 -5.46 -5.84
CA GLY A 8 64.39 -6.15 -6.34
C GLY A 8 63.44 -6.39 -5.18
N ARG A 9 62.50 -5.47 -4.95
CA ARG A 9 61.27 -5.68 -4.17
C ARG A 9 60.13 -4.83 -4.77
N ILE A 10 59.93 -4.94 -6.08
CA ILE A 10 58.69 -4.51 -6.74
C ILE A 10 58.02 -5.78 -7.27
N LEU A 11 57.41 -6.57 -6.38
CA LEU A 11 56.36 -7.53 -6.67
C LEU A 11 55.91 -8.12 -5.33
N PHE A 12 54.62 -8.41 -5.18
CA PHE A 12 53.90 -8.71 -3.92
C PHE A 12 53.66 -7.43 -3.09
N ALA A 13 52.49 -6.82 -3.02
CA ALA A 13 51.15 -7.42 -2.98
C ALA A 13 50.08 -6.37 -3.37
N PHE A 14 49.82 -6.20 -4.67
CA PHE A 14 48.59 -5.59 -5.17
C PHE A 14 47.54 -6.67 -5.53
N THR A 15 47.58 -7.80 -4.81
CA THR A 15 46.69 -8.95 -5.00
C THR A 15 45.85 -9.16 -3.74
N ALA A 16 45.14 -8.12 -3.30
CA ALA A 16 43.90 -8.31 -2.56
C ALA A 16 42.78 -7.95 -3.53
N VAL A 17 42.56 -8.88 -4.46
CA VAL A 17 41.40 -8.91 -5.36
C VAL A 17 40.17 -8.80 -4.47
N ILE A 18 39.51 -7.65 -4.58
CA ILE A 18 38.07 -7.44 -4.53
C ILE A 18 37.35 -8.73 -4.11
N LEU A 19 37.10 -8.88 -2.81
CA LEU A 19 35.98 -9.68 -2.33
C LEU A 19 34.75 -9.03 -2.95
N CYS A 20 34.37 -9.54 -4.11
CA CYS A 20 33.05 -9.36 -4.64
C CYS A 20 32.15 -10.08 -3.64
N GLU A 21 31.72 -9.35 -2.61
CA GLU A 21 30.52 -9.69 -1.85
C GLU A 21 29.38 -9.64 -2.87
N SER A 22 29.23 -10.72 -3.64
CA SER A 22 27.95 -11.05 -4.25
C SER A 22 27.03 -11.35 -3.07
N SER A 23 26.42 -10.32 -2.52
CA SER A 23 25.13 -10.51 -1.88
C SER A 23 24.24 -11.07 -2.99
N ALA A 24 24.10 -12.39 -3.00
CA ALA A 24 23.00 -13.02 -3.70
C ALA A 24 21.74 -12.44 -3.07
N GLN A 25 21.19 -11.39 -3.68
CA GLN A 25 19.87 -10.91 -3.34
C GLN A 25 18.95 -12.10 -3.55
N ALA A 26 18.46 -12.70 -2.47
CA ALA A 26 17.34 -13.61 -2.55
C ALA A 26 16.28 -12.90 -3.41
N GLU A 27 15.88 -13.53 -4.52
CA GLU A 27 14.86 -12.96 -5.39
C GLU A 27 13.58 -12.82 -4.55
N THR A 28 13.18 -11.58 -4.25
CA THR A 28 11.95 -11.31 -3.51
C THR A 28 10.78 -11.89 -4.30
N ASP A 29 9.98 -12.76 -3.68
CA ASP A 29 8.76 -13.28 -4.30
C ASP A 29 7.66 -12.20 -4.35
N TYR A 30 7.81 -11.28 -5.29
CA TYR A 30 6.84 -10.20 -5.51
C TYR A 30 5.45 -10.75 -5.86
N ALA A 31 5.37 -11.90 -6.52
CA ALA A 31 4.09 -12.54 -6.86
C ALA A 31 3.40 -13.11 -5.61
N GLY A 32 4.17 -13.69 -4.68
CA GLY A 32 3.70 -14.09 -3.35
C GLY A 32 3.17 -12.91 -2.54
N ILE A 33 3.94 -11.83 -2.46
CA ILE A 33 3.53 -10.59 -1.77
C ILE A 33 2.24 -10.04 -2.39
N ALA A 34 2.15 -9.98 -3.72
CA ALA A 34 0.95 -9.47 -4.40
C ALA A 34 -0.28 -10.36 -4.14
N ARG A 35 -0.12 -11.69 -4.13
CA ARG A 35 -1.21 -12.62 -3.80
C ARG A 35 -1.67 -12.46 -2.36
N GLN A 36 -0.75 -12.31 -1.41
CA GLN A 36 -1.09 -12.08 -0.02
C GLN A 36 -1.78 -10.73 0.18
N ALA A 37 -1.26 -9.64 -0.41
CA ALA A 37 -1.90 -8.34 -0.38
C ALA A 37 -3.32 -8.39 -0.98
N LEU A 38 -3.50 -9.13 -2.08
CA LEU A 38 -4.81 -9.32 -2.69
C LEU A 38 -5.80 -10.04 -1.75
N GLY A 39 -5.35 -11.12 -1.09
CA GLY A 39 -6.17 -11.96 -0.22
C GLY A 39 -6.49 -11.34 1.14
N GLU A 40 -5.50 -10.67 1.75
CA GLU A 40 -5.58 -10.22 3.14
C GLU A 40 -5.89 -8.73 3.30
N VAL A 41 -5.61 -7.91 2.27
CA VAL A 41 -5.75 -6.45 2.36
C VAL A 41 -6.78 -5.93 1.36
N ILE A 42 -6.56 -6.17 0.06
CA ILE A 42 -7.33 -5.51 -1.00
C ILE A 42 -8.78 -6.01 -1.02
N ARG A 43 -9.00 -7.33 -1.13
CA ARG A 43 -10.36 -7.88 -1.20
C ARG A 43 -11.14 -7.68 0.10
N PRO A 44 -10.59 -7.98 1.29
CA PRO A 44 -11.30 -7.74 2.54
C PRO A 44 -11.59 -6.25 2.77
N GLY A 45 -10.65 -5.36 2.43
CA GLY A 45 -10.85 -3.92 2.54
C GLY A 45 -12.02 -3.42 1.70
N TYR A 46 -12.13 -3.85 0.43
CA TYR A 46 -13.28 -3.50 -0.40
C TYR A 46 -14.58 -4.18 0.03
N SER A 47 -14.55 -5.38 0.62
CA SER A 47 -15.73 -6.02 1.24
C SER A 47 -16.26 -5.17 2.38
N ALA A 48 -15.38 -4.77 3.30
CA ALA A 48 -15.75 -3.91 4.43
C ALA A 48 -16.28 -2.54 3.98
N LEU A 49 -15.73 -1.96 2.91
CA LEU A 49 -16.27 -0.75 2.31
C LEU A 49 -17.69 -0.96 1.76
N ALA A 50 -17.92 -2.05 1.04
CA ALA A 50 -19.25 -2.37 0.51
C ALA A 50 -20.28 -2.59 1.64
N GLU A 51 -19.89 -3.29 2.70
CA GLU A 51 -20.73 -3.52 3.89
C GLU A 51 -21.08 -2.20 4.59
N THR A 52 -20.08 -1.37 4.91
CA THR A 52 -20.30 -0.11 5.63
C THR A 52 -21.10 0.91 4.82
N THR A 53 -20.87 1.00 3.51
CA THR A 53 -21.68 1.85 2.62
C THR A 53 -23.10 1.32 2.44
N GLY A 54 -23.29 0.00 2.47
CA GLY A 54 -24.61 -0.63 2.54
C GLY A 54 -25.37 -0.22 3.82
N SER A 55 -24.73 -0.32 4.99
CA SER A 55 -25.29 0.16 6.25
C SER A 55 -25.61 1.65 6.21
N LEU A 56 -24.71 2.49 5.69
CA LEU A 56 -24.97 3.92 5.52
C LEU A 56 -26.22 4.19 4.67
N SER A 57 -26.41 3.44 3.58
CA SER A 57 -27.61 3.58 2.75
C SER A 57 -28.89 3.28 3.54
N THR A 58 -28.88 2.25 4.39
CA THR A 58 -30.02 1.91 5.25
C THR A 58 -30.29 3.00 6.29
N GLU A 59 -29.28 3.42 7.05
CA GLU A 59 -29.47 4.41 8.13
C GLU A 59 -29.90 5.78 7.59
N VAL A 60 -29.40 6.18 6.41
CA VAL A 60 -29.87 7.40 5.73
C VAL A 60 -31.32 7.25 5.29
N GLN A 61 -31.71 6.08 4.78
CA GLN A 61 -33.09 5.82 4.39
C GLN A 61 -34.04 5.88 5.60
N ASP A 62 -33.65 5.31 6.74
CA ASP A 62 -34.43 5.32 7.97
C ASP A 62 -34.56 6.75 8.53
N LEU A 63 -33.47 7.51 8.53
CA LEU A 63 -33.49 8.94 8.85
C LEU A 63 -34.46 9.73 7.96
N CYS A 64 -34.48 9.45 6.65
CA CYS A 64 -35.40 10.11 5.71
C CYS A 64 -36.87 9.75 5.95
N GLN A 65 -37.17 8.51 6.32
CA GLN A 65 -38.53 8.05 6.56
C GLN A 65 -39.08 8.54 7.91
N GLN A 66 -38.25 8.53 8.96
CA GLN A 66 -38.65 8.88 10.32
C GLN A 66 -37.59 9.77 11.00
N PRO A 67 -37.54 11.06 10.68
CA PRO A 67 -36.52 11.95 11.22
C PRO A 67 -36.55 12.06 12.75
N SER A 68 -35.43 11.76 13.40
CA SER A 68 -35.25 11.88 14.84
C SER A 68 -33.79 12.16 15.20
N SER A 69 -33.52 12.59 16.43
CA SER A 69 -32.15 12.78 16.92
C SER A 69 -31.36 11.46 16.97
N ALA A 70 -32.05 10.35 17.28
CA ALA A 70 -31.47 9.01 17.27
C ALA A 70 -31.09 8.58 15.86
N ALA A 71 -32.04 8.62 14.90
CA ALA A 71 -31.78 8.26 13.52
C ALA A 71 -30.68 9.14 12.88
N LEU A 72 -30.61 10.42 13.24
CA LEU A 72 -29.54 11.31 12.77
C LEU A 72 -28.17 10.88 13.32
N LYS A 73 -28.12 10.44 14.58
CA LYS A 73 -26.89 9.92 15.17
C LYS A 73 -26.46 8.63 14.47
N ASP A 74 -27.39 7.71 14.23
CA ASP A 74 -27.09 6.42 13.60
C ASP A 74 -26.58 6.60 12.16
N ALA A 75 -27.20 7.50 11.38
CA ALA A 75 -26.71 7.86 10.05
C ALA A 75 -25.30 8.51 10.07
N LYS A 76 -25.01 9.35 11.08
CA LYS A 76 -23.67 9.96 11.23
C LYS A 76 -22.61 8.92 11.61
N ASP A 77 -22.95 7.98 12.48
CA ASP A 77 -22.04 6.90 12.89
C ASP A 77 -21.76 5.96 11.71
N ALA A 78 -22.77 5.61 10.92
CA ALA A 78 -22.61 4.83 9.69
C ALA A 78 -21.77 5.58 8.63
N PHE A 79 -21.92 6.91 8.55
CA PHE A 79 -21.09 7.73 7.66
C PHE A 79 -19.63 7.69 8.09
N ALA A 80 -19.34 7.90 9.38
CA ALA A 80 -17.99 7.83 9.91
C ALA A 80 -17.35 6.44 9.69
N ALA A 81 -18.13 5.36 9.86
CA ALA A 81 -17.68 4.01 9.57
C ALA A 81 -17.33 3.81 8.08
N SER A 82 -18.14 4.35 7.16
CA SER A 82 -17.89 4.29 5.72
C SER A 82 -16.63 5.06 5.32
N VAL A 83 -16.41 6.26 5.89
CA VAL A 83 -15.17 7.03 5.70
C VAL A 83 -13.97 6.23 6.20
N GLY A 84 -14.06 5.62 7.40
CA GLY A 84 -12.99 4.78 7.94
C GLY A 84 -12.68 3.55 7.09
N ALA A 85 -13.69 2.93 6.47
CA ALA A 85 -13.50 1.83 5.53
C ALA A 85 -12.86 2.30 4.22
N TRP A 86 -13.27 3.45 3.68
CA TRP A 86 -12.67 4.05 2.49
C TRP A 86 -11.19 4.36 2.71
N SER A 87 -10.84 5.02 3.81
CA SER A 87 -9.44 5.40 4.11
C SER A 87 -8.48 4.21 4.14
N LYS A 88 -8.95 3.00 4.50
CA LYS A 88 -8.11 1.78 4.49
C LYS A 88 -7.76 1.33 3.07
N VAL A 89 -8.61 1.60 2.08
CA VAL A 89 -8.40 1.22 0.67
C VAL A 89 -8.05 2.40 -0.22
N GLU A 90 -8.07 3.63 0.31
CA GLU A 90 -7.79 4.88 -0.41
C GLU A 90 -6.38 4.89 -1.05
N ILE A 91 -5.44 4.17 -0.45
CA ILE A 91 -4.08 4.01 -0.96
C ILE A 91 -4.03 3.27 -2.31
N LEU A 92 -5.08 2.50 -2.64
CA LEU A 92 -5.18 1.74 -3.86
C LEU A 92 -5.66 2.67 -4.97
N ARG A 93 -4.71 3.18 -5.76
CA ARG A 93 -4.98 4.08 -6.91
C ARG A 93 -4.78 3.41 -8.26
N PHE A 94 -5.08 2.12 -8.34
CA PHE A 94 -4.94 1.31 -9.55
C PHE A 94 -6.06 0.27 -9.67
N GLY A 95 -6.23 -0.30 -10.87
CA GLY A 95 -7.20 -1.36 -11.10
C GLY A 95 -8.66 -0.87 -11.14
N PRO A 96 -9.64 -1.65 -10.67
CA PRO A 96 -11.06 -1.35 -10.87
C PRO A 96 -11.53 -0.02 -10.28
N VAL A 97 -10.87 0.51 -9.23
CA VAL A 97 -11.28 1.76 -8.56
C VAL A 97 -11.04 3.00 -9.42
N THR A 98 -10.14 2.96 -10.41
CA THR A 98 -9.88 4.10 -11.30
C THR A 98 -10.77 4.11 -12.54
N GLN A 99 -11.55 3.04 -12.77
CA GLN A 99 -12.45 2.95 -13.92
C GLN A 99 -13.67 3.84 -13.73
N ASN A 100 -14.08 4.55 -14.79
CA ASN A 100 -15.26 5.43 -14.80
C ASN A 100 -15.26 6.44 -13.64
N GLN A 101 -14.07 6.98 -13.34
CA GLN A 101 -13.84 7.97 -12.28
C GLN A 101 -14.39 7.51 -10.92
N ARG A 102 -14.38 6.20 -10.65
CA ARG A 102 -15.01 5.66 -9.42
C ARG A 102 -14.32 6.17 -8.17
N TYR A 103 -13.00 6.36 -8.20
CA TYR A 103 -12.25 6.93 -7.09
C TYR A 103 -12.76 8.33 -6.75
N GLU A 104 -12.81 9.23 -7.73
CA GLU A 104 -13.25 10.62 -7.57
C GLU A 104 -14.74 10.72 -7.25
N ARG A 105 -15.57 9.80 -7.76
CA ARG A 105 -17.00 9.73 -7.43
C ARG A 105 -17.26 9.28 -6.00
N LEU A 106 -16.37 8.46 -5.43
CA LEU A 106 -16.44 8.06 -4.02
C LEU A 106 -15.85 9.15 -3.12
N PHE A 107 -14.74 9.76 -3.55
CA PHE A 107 -14.00 10.76 -2.79
C PHE A 107 -13.35 11.79 -3.71
N TYR A 108 -13.98 12.95 -3.81
CA TYR A 108 -13.44 14.13 -4.51
C TYR A 108 -12.89 15.11 -3.48
N TRP A 109 -11.58 15.40 -3.52
CA TRP A 109 -10.93 16.32 -2.58
C TRP A 109 -9.67 16.98 -3.17
N PRO A 110 -9.43 18.28 -2.91
CA PRO A 110 -10.40 19.25 -2.37
C PRO A 110 -11.51 19.51 -3.40
N ASP A 111 -12.68 19.99 -2.96
CA ASP A 111 -13.74 20.42 -3.86
C ASP A 111 -13.46 21.78 -4.52
#